data_AF-A0A1R1IF00-F1
#
_entry.id   AF-A0A1R1IF00-F1
#
_cell.length_a   1.000
_cell.length_b   1.000
_cell.length_c   1.000
_cell.angle_alpha   90.00
_cell.angle_beta   90.00
_cell.angle_gamma   90.00
#
_symmetry.space_group_name_H-M   'P 1'
#
loop_
_entity.id
_entity.type
_entity.pdbx_description
1 polymer ?
#
loop_
_entity_poly.entity_id
_entity_poly.type
_entity_poly.pdbx_seq_one_letter_code
_entity_poly.pdbx_strand_id
1 'polypeptide(L)'
;MARDWFGDGDIFVVDVPLACCALESQSAAGSRPVVDAASIPDGARIVVTLSGTLTAPMVPAIRHALDQVPDATVVAFGACACVGGPYWDSYAVVKGGEELVPVDHFIAGCPPPPSALDEYLVGLRG
;
A
#
# COMPACT_ATOMS: atom_id res chain seq x y z
N MET A 1 9.60 0.07 4.17
CA MET A 1 10.51 -0.99 3.67
C MET A 1 10.14 -1.25 2.22
N ALA A 2 10.99 -0.87 1.27
CA ALA A 2 10.68 -0.94 -0.15
C ALA A 2 11.11 -2.31 -0.72
N ARG A 3 10.43 -2.78 -1.76
CA ARG A 3 10.80 -4.00 -2.50
C ARG A 3 10.77 -3.68 -3.99
N ASP A 4 11.85 -4.03 -4.69
CA ASP A 4 11.85 -4.04 -6.16
C ASP A 4 10.90 -5.16 -6.63
N TRP A 5 9.79 -4.77 -7.26
CA TRP A 5 8.71 -5.71 -7.55
C TRP A 5 9.05 -6.65 -8.71
N PHE A 6 9.80 -6.17 -9.69
CA PHE A 6 10.15 -6.92 -10.88
C PHE A 6 11.63 -7.30 -10.95
N GLY A 7 12.47 -6.72 -10.08
CA GLY A 7 13.91 -6.98 -10.04
C GLY A 7 14.69 -6.23 -11.12
N ASP A 8 14.04 -5.30 -11.82
CA ASP A 8 14.60 -4.48 -12.89
C ASP A 8 14.79 -3.01 -12.49
N GLY A 9 14.39 -2.63 -11.26
CA GLY A 9 14.49 -1.27 -10.76
C GLY A 9 13.41 -0.32 -11.28
N ASP A 10 12.40 -0.79 -12.01
CA ASP A 10 11.35 0.07 -12.57
C ASP A 10 10.32 0.50 -11.51
N ILE A 11 9.85 -0.47 -10.70
CA ILE A 11 8.75 -0.27 -9.73
C ILE A 11 9.14 -0.81 -8.36
N PHE A 12 9.06 0.05 -7.36
CA PHE A 12 9.26 -0.30 -5.96
C PHE A 12 7.95 -0.21 -5.19
N VAL A 13 7.65 -1.24 -4.42
CA VAL A 13 6.46 -1.25 -3.55
C VAL A 13 6.88 -1.06 -2.10
N VAL A 14 6.27 -0.09 -1.43
CA VAL A 14 6.38 0.14 0.01
C VAL A 14 5.05 -0.23 0.64
N ASP A 15 5.05 -1.28 1.45
CA ASP A 15 3.85 -1.68 2.18
C ASP A 15 3.76 -0.93 3.51
N VAL A 16 2.58 -0.38 3.79
CA VAL A 16 2.16 0.11 5.11
C VAL A 16 1.24 -0.95 5.71
N PRO A 17 1.79 -1.94 6.44
CA PRO A 17 1.02 -3.07 6.95
C PRO A 17 0.22 -2.65 8.20
N LEU A 18 -1.10 -2.63 8.09
CA LEU A 18 -1.98 -2.14 9.15
C LEU A 18 -2.83 -3.23 9.80
N ALA A 19 -3.27 -4.23 9.03
CA ALA A 19 -4.13 -5.31 9.51
C ALA A 19 -3.96 -6.59 8.66
N CYS A 20 -5.03 -7.38 8.50
CA CYS A 20 -5.02 -8.67 7.80
C CYS A 20 -4.57 -8.60 6.32
N CYS A 21 -4.83 -7.48 5.62
CA CYS A 21 -4.41 -7.32 4.23
C CYS A 21 -2.88 -7.32 4.08
N ALA A 22 -2.13 -7.02 5.15
CA ALA A 22 -0.67 -7.11 5.17
C ALA A 22 -0.17 -8.55 4.92
N LEU A 23 -0.96 -9.58 5.23
CA LEU A 23 -0.59 -10.96 4.95
C LEU A 23 -0.65 -11.26 3.46
N GLU A 24 -1.64 -10.71 2.76
CA GLU A 24 -1.77 -10.90 1.31
C GLU A 24 -0.77 -10.04 0.52
N SER A 25 -0.47 -8.81 0.98
CA SER A 25 0.61 -8.00 0.38
C SER A 25 1.98 -8.68 0.55
N GLN A 26 2.25 -9.28 1.72
CA GLN A 26 3.48 -10.05 1.97
C GLN A 26 3.52 -11.37 1.19
N SER A 27 2.38 -12.04 1.05
CA SER A 27 2.24 -13.24 0.22
C SER A 27 2.56 -12.92 -1.25
N ALA A 28 2.03 -11.81 -1.78
CA ALA A 28 2.33 -11.32 -3.12
C ALA A 28 3.81 -10.95 -3.29
N ALA A 29 4.40 -10.29 -2.28
CA ALA A 29 5.81 -9.93 -2.29
C ALA A 29 6.74 -11.17 -2.34
N GLY A 30 6.33 -12.29 -1.74
CA GLY A 30 7.11 -13.52 -1.72
C GLY A 30 8.50 -13.31 -1.10
N SER A 31 9.53 -13.85 -1.75
CA SER A 31 10.93 -13.75 -1.29
C SER A 31 11.68 -12.52 -1.82
N ARG A 32 11.00 -11.52 -2.39
CA ARG A 32 11.66 -10.31 -2.92
C ARG A 32 12.41 -9.59 -1.81
N PRO A 33 13.69 -9.21 -1.99
CA PRO A 33 14.47 -8.59 -0.95
C PRO A 33 13.89 -7.23 -0.56
N VAL A 34 14.00 -6.90 0.72
CA VAL A 34 13.75 -5.54 1.19
C VAL A 34 14.98 -4.70 0.88
N VAL A 35 14.76 -3.55 0.30
CA VAL A 35 15.79 -2.54 0.03
C VAL A 35 15.55 -1.30 0.88
N ASP A 36 16.63 -0.55 1.13
CA ASP A 36 16.54 0.75 1.77
C ASP A 36 15.89 1.76 0.81
N ALA A 37 15.06 2.66 1.32
CA ALA A 37 14.43 3.69 0.48
C ALA A 37 15.49 4.59 -0.21
N ALA A 38 16.64 4.83 0.44
CA ALA A 38 17.76 5.56 -0.13
C ALA A 38 18.49 4.83 -1.26
N SER A 39 18.19 3.54 -1.47
CA SER A 39 18.74 2.75 -2.58
C SER A 39 17.83 2.66 -3.80
N ILE A 40 16.64 3.27 -3.74
CA ILE A 40 15.72 3.35 -4.88
C ILE A 40 16.34 4.30 -5.92
N PRO A 41 16.51 3.86 -7.19
CA PRO A 41 17.03 4.72 -8.25
C PRO A 41 16.14 5.95 -8.51
N ASP A 42 16.76 7.07 -8.83
CA ASP A 42 16.04 8.27 -9.26
C ASP A 42 15.19 7.95 -10.51
N GLY A 43 13.91 8.34 -10.47
CA GLY A 43 12.95 8.09 -11.56
C GLY A 43 12.24 6.74 -11.51
N ALA A 44 12.58 5.85 -10.56
CA ALA A 44 11.81 4.64 -10.33
C ALA A 44 10.41 5.00 -9.78
N ARG A 45 9.39 4.24 -10.17
CA ARG A 45 8.04 4.45 -9.66
C ARG A 45 7.90 3.83 -8.28
N ILE A 46 7.54 4.64 -7.29
CA ILE A 46 7.24 4.16 -5.94
C ILE A 46 5.74 4.00 -5.80
N VAL A 47 5.30 2.81 -5.37
CA VAL A 47 3.90 2.50 -5.06
C VAL A 47 3.79 2.22 -3.57
N VAL A 48 2.92 2.94 -2.86
CA VAL A 48 2.65 2.71 -1.44
C VAL A 48 1.31 2.00 -1.28
N THR A 49 1.31 0.82 -0.66
CA THR A 49 0.08 0.09 -0.34
C THR A 49 -0.35 0.36 1.10
N LEU A 50 -1.56 0.89 1.28
CA LEU A 50 -2.22 0.97 2.59
C LEU A 50 -2.94 -0.35 2.84
N SER A 51 -2.28 -1.28 3.54
CA SER A 51 -2.73 -2.67 3.66
C SER A 51 -3.50 -2.89 4.96
N GLY A 52 -4.79 -2.56 4.93
CA GLY A 52 -5.75 -2.89 5.99
C GLY A 52 -6.41 -1.69 6.65
N THR A 53 -6.81 -1.85 7.92
CA THR A 53 -7.67 -0.88 8.61
C THR A 53 -6.89 0.37 9.03
N LEU A 54 -7.36 1.53 8.56
CA LEU A 54 -6.84 2.84 8.93
C LEU A 54 -7.49 3.28 10.25
N THR A 55 -6.77 3.18 11.36
CA THR A 55 -7.29 3.66 12.65
C THR A 55 -6.85 5.10 12.92
N ALA A 56 -7.72 5.89 13.55
CA ALA A 56 -7.44 7.30 13.87
C ALA A 56 -6.12 7.51 14.63
N PRO A 57 -5.71 6.67 15.60
CA PRO A 57 -4.42 6.79 16.25
C PRO A 57 -3.21 6.52 15.34
N MET A 58 -3.38 5.75 14.25
CA MET A 58 -2.30 5.42 13.32
C MET A 58 -2.09 6.51 12.25
N VAL A 59 -3.05 7.42 12.06
CA VAL A 59 -2.99 8.50 11.06
C VAL A 59 -1.64 9.25 11.02
N PRO A 60 -1.04 9.67 12.15
CA PRO A 60 0.23 10.37 12.13
C PRO A 60 1.38 9.51 11.59
N ALA A 61 1.42 8.23 11.92
CA ALA A 61 2.47 7.33 11.46
C ALA A 61 2.28 6.91 10.00
N ILE A 62 1.04 6.81 9.51
CA ILE A 62 0.77 6.61 8.07
C ILE A 62 1.28 7.82 7.27
N ARG A 63 0.97 9.05 7.72
CA ARG A 63 1.47 10.27 7.07
C ARG A 63 2.99 10.32 7.07
N HIS A 64 3.60 10.04 8.22
CA HIS A 64 5.06 9.99 8.31
C HIS A 64 5.69 8.99 7.34
N ALA A 65 5.07 7.82 7.15
CA ALA A 65 5.55 6.83 6.19
C ALA A 65 5.45 7.33 4.74
N LEU A 66 4.36 8.03 4.39
CA LEU A 66 4.19 8.64 3.06
C LEU A 66 5.16 9.80 2.84
N ASP A 67 5.45 10.60 3.87
CA ASP A 67 6.42 11.71 3.79
C ASP A 67 7.85 11.24 3.47
N GLN A 68 8.19 9.96 3.71
CA GLN A 68 9.50 9.39 3.34
C GLN A 68 9.63 9.07 1.84
N VAL A 69 8.52 9.03 1.12
CA VAL A 69 8.46 8.68 -0.31
C VAL A 69 7.58 9.69 -1.04
N PRO A 70 8.06 10.93 -1.22
CA PRO A 70 7.31 11.96 -1.94
C PRO A 70 6.99 11.48 -3.35
N ASP A 71 5.82 11.89 -3.87
CA ASP A 71 5.32 11.57 -5.21
C ASP A 71 4.98 10.08 -5.46
N ALA A 72 4.89 9.26 -4.42
CA ALA A 72 4.49 7.86 -4.57
C ALA A 72 3.02 7.71 -4.97
N THR A 73 2.74 6.70 -5.81
CA THR A 73 1.39 6.26 -6.14
C THR A 73 0.78 5.51 -4.96
N VAL A 74 -0.31 6.00 -4.40
CA VAL A 74 -0.96 5.44 -3.21
C VAL A 74 -2.07 4.47 -3.62
N VAL A 75 -1.99 3.24 -3.11
CA VAL A 75 -2.97 2.17 -3.35
C VAL A 75 -3.68 1.83 -2.04
N ALA A 76 -5.01 1.96 -2.03
CA ALA A 76 -5.83 1.40 -0.97
C ALA A 76 -5.98 -0.11 -1.18
N PHE A 77 -5.34 -0.92 -0.33
CA PHE A 77 -5.34 -2.38 -0.45
C PHE A 77 -6.26 -3.01 0.61
N GLY A 78 -7.45 -3.40 0.16
CA GLY A 78 -8.50 -4.01 0.96
C GLY A 78 -9.64 -3.07 1.35
N ALA A 79 -10.78 -3.65 1.67
CA ALA A 79 -12.04 -2.96 1.94
C ALA A 79 -11.91 -1.92 3.06
N CYS A 80 -11.07 -2.19 4.07
CA CYS A 80 -10.83 -1.25 5.16
C CYS A 80 -10.09 0.01 4.70
N ALA A 81 -9.09 -0.14 3.83
CA ALA A 81 -8.37 1.00 3.27
C ALA A 81 -9.20 1.73 2.21
N CYS A 82 -10.06 1.02 1.47
CA CYS A 82 -10.92 1.66 0.47
C CYS A 82 -12.04 2.48 1.11
N VAL A 83 -12.78 1.89 2.05
CA VAL A 83 -14.06 2.44 2.53
C VAL A 83 -14.33 2.18 4.03
N GLY A 84 -13.30 1.91 4.84
CA GLY A 84 -13.45 1.53 6.27
C GLY A 84 -13.85 0.06 6.49
N GLY A 85 -14.38 -0.60 5.46
CA GLY A 85 -14.62 -2.05 5.43
C GLY A 85 -15.64 -2.51 6.48
N PRO A 86 -15.46 -3.69 7.10
CA PRO A 86 -16.35 -4.18 8.16
C PRO A 86 -16.45 -3.25 9.38
N TYR A 87 -15.54 -2.28 9.52
CA TYR A 87 -15.44 -1.38 10.67
C TYR A 87 -15.85 0.06 10.34
N TRP A 88 -16.56 0.29 9.23
CA TRP A 88 -16.91 1.63 8.75
C TRP A 88 -17.71 2.49 9.74
N ASP A 89 -18.42 1.87 10.71
CA ASP A 89 -19.20 2.56 11.74
C ASP A 89 -18.44 2.77 13.06
N SER A 90 -17.20 2.26 13.15
CA SER A 90 -16.40 2.34 14.37
C SER A 90 -15.87 3.75 14.57
N TYR A 91 -15.94 4.23 15.82
CA TYR A 91 -15.42 5.54 16.22
C TYR A 91 -13.91 5.69 16.00
N ALA A 92 -13.17 4.57 15.92
CA ALA A 92 -11.72 4.55 15.84
C ALA A 92 -11.19 4.40 14.40
N VAL A 93 -12.06 4.25 13.40
CA VAL A 93 -11.69 3.92 12.02
C VAL A 93 -11.93 5.09 11.09
N VAL A 94 -10.93 5.39 10.26
CA VAL A 94 -11.04 6.30 9.12
C VAL A 94 -11.77 5.56 8.00
N LYS A 95 -12.75 6.19 7.35
CA LYS A 95 -13.68 5.49 6.44
C LYS A 95 -13.15 5.35 5.02
N GLY A 96 -11.83 5.41 4.86
CA GLY A 96 -11.14 5.25 3.59
C GLY A 96 -9.83 6.04 3.55
N GLY A 97 -8.89 5.59 2.74
CA GLY A 97 -7.60 6.24 2.53
C GLY A 97 -7.77 7.67 2.01
N GLU A 98 -8.80 7.92 1.20
CA GLU A 98 -9.09 9.25 0.65
C GLU A 98 -9.42 10.32 1.70
N GLU A 99 -9.92 9.94 2.88
CA GLU A 99 -10.10 10.91 3.96
C GLU A 99 -8.75 11.37 4.54
N LEU A 100 -7.67 10.62 4.29
CA LEU A 100 -6.35 10.83 4.86
C LEU A 100 -5.35 11.44 3.85
N VAL A 101 -5.27 10.86 2.65
CA VAL A 101 -4.34 11.20 1.56
C VAL A 101 -4.98 10.93 0.19
N PRO A 102 -4.52 11.56 -0.90
CA PRO A 102 -4.93 11.18 -2.25
C PRO A 102 -4.65 9.70 -2.49
N VAL A 103 -5.64 8.95 -2.95
CA VAL A 103 -5.52 7.54 -3.33
C VAL A 103 -5.61 7.46 -4.84
N ASP A 104 -4.61 6.86 -5.48
CA ASP A 104 -4.53 6.73 -6.94
C ASP A 104 -5.27 5.49 -7.44
N HIS A 105 -5.30 4.42 -6.64
CA HIS A 105 -5.97 3.18 -7.01
C HIS A 105 -6.55 2.42 -5.82
N PHE A 106 -7.65 1.72 -6.06
CA PHE A 106 -8.37 0.92 -5.05
C PHE A 106 -8.39 -0.54 -5.45
N ILE A 107 -7.80 -1.39 -4.61
CA ILE A 107 -7.86 -2.85 -4.77
C ILE A 107 -8.80 -3.39 -3.69
N ALA A 108 -10.06 -3.64 -4.06
CA ALA A 108 -11.09 -4.11 -3.14
C ALA A 108 -10.92 -5.60 -2.78
N GLY A 109 -11.22 -5.95 -1.52
CA GLY A 109 -11.20 -7.32 -0.99
C GLY A 109 -11.09 -7.36 0.53
N CYS A 110 -11.35 -8.49 1.18
CA CYS A 110 -11.29 -8.61 2.65
C CYS A 110 -10.72 -9.95 3.13
N PRO A 111 -9.42 -10.23 2.90
CA PRO A 111 -8.46 -9.42 2.14
C PRO A 111 -8.57 -9.66 0.62
N PRO A 112 -8.03 -8.77 -0.24
CA PRO A 112 -7.89 -9.05 -1.67
C PRO A 112 -6.90 -10.20 -1.91
N PRO A 113 -7.07 -11.01 -2.97
CA PRO A 113 -6.10 -12.07 -3.26
C PRO A 113 -4.73 -11.47 -3.61
N PRO A 114 -3.60 -12.18 -3.30
CA PRO A 114 -2.25 -11.69 -3.59
C PRO A 114 -2.06 -11.27 -5.04
N SER A 115 -2.63 -12.05 -5.98
CA SER A 115 -2.52 -11.79 -7.41
C SER A 115 -3.10 -10.45 -7.84
N ALA A 116 -4.05 -9.88 -7.09
CA ALA A 116 -4.65 -8.59 -7.42
C ALA A 116 -3.62 -7.44 -7.37
N LEU A 117 -2.66 -7.52 -6.45
CA LEU A 117 -1.59 -6.54 -6.36
C LEU A 117 -0.61 -6.72 -7.53
N ASP A 118 -0.23 -7.95 -7.84
CA ASP A 118 0.63 -8.26 -8.99
C ASP A 118 0.01 -7.79 -10.32
N GLU A 119 -1.28 -8.09 -10.55
CA GLU A 119 -2.01 -7.70 -11.75
C GLU A 119 -2.04 -6.18 -11.94
N TYR A 120 -2.29 -5.43 -10.86
CA TYR A 120 -2.25 -3.97 -10.89
C TYR A 120 -0.85 -3.45 -11.25
N LEU A 121 0.20 -3.98 -10.61
CA LEU A 121 1.57 -3.54 -10.83
C LEU A 121 2.08 -3.89 -12.23
N VAL A 122 1.64 -5.01 -12.80
CA VAL A 122 1.89 -5.34 -14.22
C VAL A 122 1.19 -4.34 -15.13
N GLY A 123 -0.05 -3.95 -14.85
CA GLY A 123 -0.78 -2.95 -15.63
C GLY A 123 -0.16 -1.55 -15.60
N LEU A 124 0.65 -1.25 -14.58
CA LEU A 124 1.43 -0.02 -14.49
C LEU A 124 2.64 0.02 -15.42
N ARG A 125 3.10 -1.15 -15.92
CA ARG A 125 4.17 -1.25 -16.91
C ARG A 125 3.57 -0.98 -18.30
N GLY A 126 3.81 0.22 -18.81
CA GLY A 126 3.47 0.61 -20.19
C GLY A 126 4.65 0.40 -21.12
#